data_AF-A0A553DVP8-F1
#
_entry.id   AF-A0A553DVP8-F1
#
_cell.length_a   1.000
_cell.length_b   1.000
_cell.length_c   1.000
_cell.angle_alpha   90.00
_cell.angle_beta   90.00
_cell.angle_gamma   90.00
#
_symmetry.space_group_name_H-M   'P 1'
#
loop_
_entity.id
_entity.type
_entity.pdbx_description
1 polymer ?
#
loop_
_entity_poly.entity_id
_entity_poly.type
_entity_poly.pdbx_seq_one_letter_code
_entity_poly.pdbx_strand_id
1 'polypeptide(L)'
;MIYLINIIIFNWIKNSKNAIIFWIHEYKKYYTVSLLFLSLLSFSQRIDNTASFRKIKSDHYFRYHYDNDFFANTDYYYTQGHNLELVSPKLFKNPINKLFVKLKNSEQKYGLSIEQIGFTPTSLKLDEILYDDRPFAAAAMLKSFLVSTDTIHKTTLSSILTIGIIGPYALGKEIQTEIHEWINRGVPYGWQYQIKNDLILNYEISHEKQLYRLNNLFALNSNAKLRLGTMNTNISGGLTTTFGKINSPFISLKNNNNFQIYGYWQGLVTAVGYDASLQGGLFNQKSPYVITDQNMERFTFQKNFGIVLHHKKLYLEYYRSWLSKEFETGGTHSWGGFRIGFTL
;
A
#
# COMPACT_ATOMS: atom_id res chain seq x y z
N MET A 1 -17.56 -9.95 -68.58
CA MET A 1 -17.30 -11.00 -67.58
C MET A 1 -16.33 -10.54 -66.49
N ILE A 2 -15.08 -10.17 -66.81
CA ILE A 2 -14.04 -9.76 -65.84
C ILE A 2 -14.48 -8.62 -64.88
N TYR A 3 -15.24 -7.64 -65.38
CA TYR A 3 -15.70 -6.49 -64.57
C TYR A 3 -16.65 -6.88 -63.42
N LEU A 4 -17.52 -7.89 -63.60
CA LEU A 4 -18.40 -8.37 -62.52
C LEU A 4 -17.61 -9.11 -61.42
N ILE A 5 -16.61 -9.90 -61.82
CA ILE A 5 -15.78 -10.69 -60.90
C ILE A 5 -15.03 -9.75 -59.95
N ASN A 6 -14.47 -8.65 -60.46
CA ASN A 6 -13.79 -7.65 -59.63
C ASN A 6 -14.73 -6.97 -58.63
N ILE A 7 -15.98 -6.66 -59.00
CA ILE A 7 -16.97 -6.05 -58.08
C ILE A 7 -17.35 -7.03 -56.95
N ILE A 8 -17.54 -8.31 -57.28
CA ILE A 8 -17.87 -9.35 -56.29
C ILE A 8 -16.71 -9.56 -55.31
N ILE A 9 -15.47 -9.68 -55.81
CA ILE A 9 -14.27 -9.83 -54.97
C ILE A 9 -14.05 -8.60 -54.08
N PHE A 10 -14.22 -7.38 -54.61
CA PHE A 10 -14.03 -6.15 -53.84
C PHE A 10 -15.07 -6.00 -52.71
N ASN A 11 -16.34 -6.32 -52.97
CA ASN A 11 -17.38 -6.34 -51.93
C ASN A 11 -17.15 -7.45 -50.90
N TRP A 12 -16.67 -8.63 -51.31
CA TRP A 12 -16.34 -9.71 -50.39
C TRP A 12 -15.18 -9.34 -49.45
N ILE A 13 -14.11 -8.71 -49.96
CA ILE A 13 -12.99 -8.20 -49.16
C ILE A 13 -13.41 -7.06 -48.22
N LYS A 14 -14.33 -6.19 -48.65
CA LYS A 14 -14.87 -5.10 -47.82
C LYS A 14 -15.72 -5.64 -46.66
N ASN A 15 -16.56 -6.64 -46.93
CA ASN A 15 -17.38 -7.27 -45.90
C ASN A 15 -16.55 -8.15 -44.95
N SER A 16 -15.53 -8.87 -45.43
CA SER A 16 -14.66 -9.68 -44.56
C SER A 16 -13.78 -8.81 -43.64
N LYS A 17 -13.27 -7.66 -44.12
CA LYS A 17 -12.59 -6.69 -43.24
C LYS A 17 -13.51 -6.15 -42.14
N ASN A 18 -14.76 -5.81 -42.46
CA ASN A 18 -15.72 -5.37 -41.46
C ASN A 18 -16.06 -6.49 -40.45
N ALA A 19 -16.24 -7.72 -40.91
CA ALA A 19 -16.48 -8.88 -40.03
C ALA A 19 -15.29 -9.14 -39.08
N ILE A 20 -14.05 -9.10 -39.59
CA ILE A 20 -12.82 -9.27 -38.79
C ILE A 20 -12.65 -8.13 -37.77
N ILE A 21 -12.93 -6.87 -38.16
CA ILE A 21 -12.88 -5.73 -37.25
C ILE A 21 -13.96 -5.86 -36.16
N PHE A 22 -15.18 -6.31 -36.51
CA PHE A 22 -16.25 -6.54 -35.54
C PHE A 22 -15.91 -7.67 -34.55
N TRP A 23 -15.34 -8.78 -35.04
CA TRP A 23 -14.83 -9.88 -34.20
C TRP A 23 -13.74 -9.43 -33.23
N ILE A 24 -12.76 -8.65 -33.71
CA ILE A 24 -11.69 -8.09 -32.88
C ILE A 24 -12.24 -7.10 -31.83
N HIS A 25 -13.36 -6.42 -32.11
CA HIS A 25 -14.00 -5.50 -31.17
C HIS A 25 -14.82 -6.24 -30.10
N GLU A 26 -15.58 -7.27 -30.49
CA GLU A 26 -16.33 -8.13 -29.56
C GLU A 26 -15.40 -8.87 -28.59
N TYR A 27 -14.34 -9.53 -29.09
CA TYR A 27 -13.40 -10.28 -28.25
C TYR A 27 -12.74 -9.41 -27.16
N LYS A 28 -12.39 -8.15 -27.47
CA LYS A 28 -11.86 -7.20 -26.46
C LYS A 28 -12.86 -6.88 -25.36
N LYS A 29 -14.15 -6.86 -25.67
CA LYS A 29 -15.22 -6.57 -24.71
C LYS A 29 -15.32 -7.69 -23.67
N TYR A 30 -15.28 -8.95 -24.10
CA TYR A 30 -15.33 -10.10 -23.20
C TYR A 30 -14.07 -10.25 -22.32
N TYR A 31 -12.86 -10.02 -22.84
CA TYR A 31 -11.66 -10.00 -21.99
C TYR A 31 -11.68 -8.91 -20.91
N THR A 32 -12.24 -7.74 -21.23
CA THR A 32 -12.36 -6.63 -20.25
C THR A 32 -13.37 -6.97 -19.15
N VAL A 33 -14.48 -7.63 -19.49
CA VAL A 33 -15.48 -8.10 -18.52
C VAL A 33 -14.98 -9.30 -17.70
N SER A 34 -14.23 -10.23 -18.30
CA SER A 34 -13.62 -11.35 -17.55
C SER A 34 -12.53 -10.89 -16.58
N LEU A 35 -11.74 -9.87 -16.93
CA LEU A 35 -10.81 -9.24 -15.98
C LEU A 35 -11.52 -8.48 -14.84
N LEU A 36 -12.71 -7.93 -15.09
CA LEU A 36 -13.55 -7.35 -14.05
C LEU A 36 -14.14 -8.42 -13.12
N PHE A 37 -14.53 -9.59 -13.63
CA PHE A 37 -15.05 -10.68 -12.79
C PHE A 37 -13.97 -11.48 -12.05
N LEU A 38 -12.73 -11.56 -12.57
CA LEU A 38 -11.60 -12.13 -11.82
C LEU A 38 -11.17 -11.27 -10.61
N SER A 39 -11.66 -10.03 -10.50
CA SER A 39 -11.30 -9.11 -9.40
C SER A 39 -11.93 -9.46 -8.03
N LEU A 40 -12.70 -10.55 -7.93
CA LEU A 40 -13.48 -10.89 -6.74
C LEU A 40 -12.70 -11.56 -5.58
N LEU A 41 -11.45 -12.04 -5.77
CA LEU A 41 -10.64 -12.70 -4.70
C LEU A 41 -9.19 -12.13 -4.57
N SER A 42 -8.59 -12.13 -3.36
CA SER A 42 -7.15 -11.86 -2.97
C SER A 42 -6.47 -10.46 -3.10
N PHE A 43 -5.84 -9.81 -2.09
CA PHE A 43 -6.33 -9.14 -0.83
C PHE A 43 -5.16 -8.68 0.17
N SER A 44 -5.14 -7.47 0.85
CA SER A 44 -4.05 -6.39 1.16
C SER A 44 -2.58 -6.47 1.79
N GLN A 45 -1.89 -5.29 1.93
CA GLN A 45 -0.66 -4.86 2.71
C GLN A 45 -0.97 -3.63 3.60
N ARG A 46 -0.17 -3.45 4.67
CA ARG A 46 -0.28 -2.56 5.86
C ARG A 46 -0.41 -1.04 5.58
N ILE A 47 0.69 -0.28 5.43
CA ILE A 47 0.67 1.20 5.27
C ILE A 47 1.35 1.67 3.97
N ASP A 48 0.67 2.53 3.20
CA ASP A 48 1.26 3.35 2.13
C ASP A 48 0.65 4.76 2.12
N ASN A 49 1.50 5.78 2.24
CA ASN A 49 1.13 7.19 2.27
C ASN A 49 1.55 7.96 1.00
N THR A 50 2.37 7.38 0.12
CA THR A 50 2.94 8.06 -1.06
C THR A 50 2.19 7.76 -2.36
N ALA A 51 1.34 6.73 -2.39
CA ALA A 51 0.53 6.37 -3.54
C ALA A 51 -0.35 7.54 -4.04
N SER A 52 -0.49 7.69 -5.36
CA SER A 52 -1.02 8.93 -5.95
C SER A 52 -2.51 9.16 -5.69
N PHE A 53 -3.28 8.09 -5.46
CA PHE A 53 -4.68 8.17 -5.04
C PHE A 53 -4.86 8.65 -3.59
N ARG A 54 -3.78 8.75 -2.81
CA ARG A 54 -3.72 9.33 -1.45
C ARG A 54 -3.06 10.71 -1.42
N LYS A 55 -2.80 11.31 -2.59
CA LYS A 55 -2.11 12.61 -2.73
C LYS A 55 -2.98 13.77 -2.28
N ILE A 56 -2.70 14.32 -1.09
CA ILE A 56 -3.19 15.64 -0.68
C ILE A 56 -2.56 16.69 -1.61
N LYS A 57 -3.38 17.53 -2.24
CA LYS A 57 -2.93 18.57 -3.20
C LYS A 57 -2.46 19.86 -2.49
N SER A 58 -1.56 19.71 -1.52
CA SER A 58 -0.76 20.78 -0.92
C SER A 58 0.70 20.36 -0.83
N ASP A 59 1.65 21.28 -0.92
CA ASP A 59 3.07 21.07 -0.57
C ASP A 59 3.33 21.25 0.94
N HIS A 60 2.33 21.72 1.69
CA HIS A 60 2.35 21.84 3.14
C HIS A 60 1.09 21.19 3.76
N TYR A 61 1.25 20.08 4.47
CA TYR A 61 0.17 19.40 5.18
C TYR A 61 0.67 18.50 6.29
N PHE A 62 -0.22 18.25 7.26
CA PHE A 62 -0.09 17.19 8.25
C PHE A 62 -1.11 16.07 7.94
N ARG A 63 -0.77 14.81 8.22
CA ARG A 63 -1.70 13.68 8.16
C ARG A 63 -1.44 12.70 9.29
N TYR A 64 -2.50 12.33 9.99
CA TYR A 64 -2.53 11.18 10.89
C TYR A 64 -3.22 9.99 10.21
N HIS A 65 -2.71 8.79 10.46
CA HIS A 65 -3.27 7.52 10.02
C HIS A 65 -3.24 6.55 11.21
N TYR A 66 -4.39 5.96 11.50
CA TYR A 66 -4.56 4.89 12.47
C TYR A 66 -5.12 3.63 11.82
N ASP A 67 -4.55 2.48 12.16
CA ASP A 67 -4.97 1.14 11.75
C ASP A 67 -5.27 0.28 12.97
N ASN A 68 -6.32 -0.55 12.85
CA ASN A 68 -6.59 -1.61 13.80
C ASN A 68 -7.35 -2.79 13.16
N ASP A 69 -7.12 -3.99 13.65
CA ASP A 69 -7.84 -5.20 13.24
C ASP A 69 -9.22 -5.36 13.88
N PHE A 70 -9.55 -4.55 14.90
CA PHE A 70 -10.92 -4.30 15.34
C PHE A 70 -11.86 -3.93 14.18
N PHE A 71 -11.39 -3.15 13.21
CA PHE A 71 -12.17 -2.81 12.00
C PHE A 71 -12.40 -4.01 11.06
N ALA A 72 -11.86 -5.19 11.38
CA ALA A 72 -12.09 -6.49 10.76
C ALA A 72 -12.76 -7.53 11.67
N ASN A 73 -13.11 -7.17 12.91
CA ASN A 73 -13.57 -8.09 13.96
C ASN A 73 -12.56 -9.21 14.30
N THR A 74 -11.27 -8.92 14.19
CA THR A 74 -10.15 -9.78 14.59
C THR A 74 -9.31 -9.10 15.69
N ASP A 75 -8.34 -9.82 16.26
CA ASP A 75 -7.43 -9.36 17.33
C ASP A 75 -6.10 -10.16 17.26
N TYR A 76 -5.53 -10.25 16.05
CA TYR A 76 -4.35 -11.04 15.69
C TYR A 76 -3.65 -10.52 14.43
N TYR A 77 -2.47 -11.06 14.12
CA TYR A 77 -1.61 -10.69 13.01
C TYR A 77 -1.21 -9.22 13.00
N TYR A 78 -1.66 -8.39 12.06
CA TYR A 78 -1.41 -6.94 12.12
C TYR A 78 -2.53 -6.28 12.92
N THR A 79 -2.29 -6.11 14.21
CA THR A 79 -3.31 -5.58 15.13
C THR A 79 -3.34 -4.07 15.17
N GLN A 80 -2.21 -3.40 14.92
CA GLN A 80 -2.11 -1.95 15.18
C GLN A 80 -1.14 -1.23 14.24
N GLY A 81 -1.51 -0.01 13.87
CA GLY A 81 -0.60 0.94 13.24
C GLY A 81 -0.94 2.39 13.56
N HIS A 82 0.10 3.20 13.79
CA HIS A 82 0.02 4.64 13.90
C HIS A 82 1.04 5.27 12.95
N ASN A 83 0.64 6.27 12.16
CA ASN A 83 1.59 7.08 11.41
C ASN A 83 1.21 8.57 11.49
N LEU A 84 2.18 9.38 11.93
CA LEU A 84 2.13 10.84 11.93
C LEU A 84 3.02 11.35 10.80
N GLU A 85 2.46 12.01 9.79
CA GLU A 85 3.14 12.52 8.60
C GLU A 85 3.12 14.04 8.54
N LEU A 86 4.27 14.64 8.24
CA LEU A 86 4.42 16.05 7.93
C LEU A 86 5.09 16.21 6.56
N VAL A 87 4.41 16.87 5.63
CA VAL A 87 4.97 17.33 4.35
C VAL A 87 5.10 18.84 4.40
N SER A 88 6.27 19.36 4.06
CA SER A 88 6.54 20.80 4.10
C SER A 88 7.61 21.20 3.08
N PRO A 89 7.48 22.36 2.41
CA PRO A 89 8.50 22.82 1.47
C PRO A 89 9.86 22.99 2.16
N LYS A 90 9.88 23.39 3.45
CA LYS A 90 11.12 23.60 4.24
C LYS A 90 12.01 22.35 4.29
N LEU A 91 11.42 21.15 4.17
CA LEU A 91 12.15 19.88 4.18
C LEU A 91 12.99 19.65 2.92
N PHE A 92 12.91 20.49 1.87
CA PHE A 92 13.81 20.42 0.71
C PHE A 92 15.29 20.50 1.12
N LYS A 93 15.59 21.18 2.24
CA LYS A 93 16.95 21.38 2.78
C LYS A 93 17.51 20.16 3.51
N ASN A 94 16.72 19.11 3.77
CA ASN A 94 17.18 17.91 4.48
C ASN A 94 18.33 17.25 3.69
N PRO A 95 19.54 17.04 4.28
CA PRO A 95 20.66 16.43 3.57
C PRO A 95 20.38 15.00 3.07
N ILE A 96 19.47 14.26 3.72
CA ILE A 96 19.03 12.91 3.31
C ILE A 96 18.45 12.93 1.89
N ASN A 97 17.90 14.06 1.43
CA ASN A 97 17.33 14.21 0.09
C ASN A 97 18.32 13.94 -1.05
N LYS A 98 19.64 13.99 -0.78
CA LYS A 98 20.69 13.63 -1.74
C LYS A 98 20.73 12.13 -2.06
N LEU A 99 20.19 11.29 -1.18
CA LEU A 99 20.12 9.83 -1.33
C LEU A 99 18.89 9.37 -2.13
N PHE A 100 17.98 10.27 -2.50
CA PHE A 100 16.71 9.91 -3.14
C PHE A 100 16.77 9.91 -4.66
N VAL A 101 16.42 8.77 -5.25
CA VAL A 101 16.13 8.66 -6.69
C VAL A 101 14.87 9.47 -6.99
N LYS A 102 14.90 10.27 -8.07
CA LYS A 102 13.78 11.14 -8.45
C LYS A 102 13.66 11.34 -9.95
N LEU A 103 12.44 11.61 -10.42
CA LEU A 103 12.18 11.94 -11.82
C LEU A 103 12.80 13.30 -12.17
N LYS A 104 13.37 13.41 -13.37
CA LYS A 104 13.77 14.70 -13.96
C LYS A 104 12.51 15.53 -14.26
N ASN A 105 12.62 16.87 -14.23
CA ASN A 105 11.54 17.81 -14.57
C ASN A 105 10.20 17.53 -13.85
N SER A 106 10.25 17.31 -12.53
CA SER A 106 9.13 16.85 -11.71
C SER A 106 8.72 17.84 -10.62
N GLU A 107 7.43 17.88 -10.28
CA GLU A 107 6.96 18.49 -9.03
C GLU A 107 7.42 17.62 -7.86
N GLN A 108 8.16 18.20 -6.90
CA GLN A 108 8.75 17.49 -5.77
C GLN A 108 8.09 17.88 -4.45
N LYS A 109 7.80 16.87 -3.61
CA LYS A 109 7.37 17.03 -2.22
C LYS A 109 8.31 16.28 -1.29
N TYR A 110 8.55 16.88 -0.13
CA TYR A 110 9.44 16.35 0.89
C TYR A 110 8.67 16.17 2.19
N GLY A 111 8.84 15.03 2.84
CA GLY A 111 8.14 14.71 4.07
C GLY A 111 8.95 13.90 5.06
N LEU A 112 8.48 13.94 6.30
CA LEU A 112 8.87 13.06 7.38
C LEU A 112 7.62 12.33 7.89
N SER A 113 7.77 11.09 8.34
CA SER A 113 6.76 10.47 9.19
C SER A 113 7.36 9.67 10.33
N ILE A 114 6.62 9.61 11.44
CA ILE A 114 6.89 8.69 12.55
C ILE A 114 5.80 7.62 12.47
N GLU A 115 6.22 6.36 12.38
CA GLU A 115 5.34 5.20 12.27
C GLU A 115 5.63 4.20 13.39
N GLN A 116 4.57 3.70 14.04
CA GLN A 116 4.61 2.55 14.94
C GLN A 116 3.66 1.49 14.39
N ILE A 117 4.07 0.23 14.42
CA ILE A 117 3.24 -0.92 14.01
C ILE A 117 3.40 -2.07 15.01
N GLY A 118 2.30 -2.78 15.28
CA GLY A 118 2.20 -3.88 16.24
C GLY A 118 1.67 -5.18 15.62
N PHE A 119 2.20 -6.30 16.11
CA PHE A 119 1.94 -7.65 15.60
C PHE A 119 1.77 -8.67 16.71
N THR A 120 0.80 -9.57 16.53
CA THR A 120 0.38 -10.55 17.54
C THR A 120 0.01 -11.91 16.93
N PRO A 121 0.21 -13.04 17.64
CA PRO A 121 -0.35 -14.34 17.26
C PRO A 121 -1.89 -14.36 17.34
N THR A 122 -2.50 -15.46 16.94
CA THR A 122 -3.96 -15.70 16.94
C THR A 122 -4.61 -15.73 18.33
N SER A 123 -3.83 -15.86 19.41
CA SER A 123 -4.32 -15.84 20.79
C SER A 123 -3.44 -14.99 21.71
N LEU A 124 -4.09 -14.07 22.43
CA LEU A 124 -3.49 -13.17 23.43
C LEU A 124 -3.68 -13.67 24.87
N LYS A 125 -4.27 -14.86 25.05
CA LYS A 125 -4.73 -15.38 26.35
C LYS A 125 -3.73 -16.29 27.06
N LEU A 126 -2.68 -16.71 26.36
CA LEU A 126 -1.74 -17.73 26.81
C LEU A 126 -0.38 -17.08 27.04
N ASP A 127 0.24 -17.39 28.17
CA ASP A 127 1.54 -16.81 28.55
C ASP A 127 2.70 -17.70 28.08
N GLU A 128 2.66 -18.07 26.81
CA GLU A 128 3.61 -19.01 26.18
C GLU A 128 3.92 -18.62 24.73
N ILE A 129 4.86 -19.36 24.11
CA ILE A 129 5.16 -19.24 22.68
C ILE A 129 4.15 -20.10 21.91
N LEU A 130 3.37 -19.46 21.05
CA LEU A 130 2.51 -20.13 20.09
C LEU A 130 3.35 -20.54 18.87
N TYR A 131 3.90 -21.74 18.92
CA TYR A 131 4.57 -22.37 17.78
C TYR A 131 3.60 -22.57 16.62
N ASP A 132 4.14 -22.50 15.40
CA ASP A 132 3.41 -22.50 14.12
C ASP A 132 2.42 -21.34 13.92
N ASP A 133 2.46 -20.34 14.79
CA ASP A 133 1.83 -19.02 14.65
C ASP A 133 2.92 -17.95 14.47
N ARG A 134 2.57 -16.68 14.27
CA ARG A 134 3.58 -15.61 14.21
C ARG A 134 4.08 -15.22 15.61
N PRO A 135 5.35 -14.80 15.75
CA PRO A 135 5.80 -14.16 16.98
C PRO A 135 5.10 -12.81 17.20
N PHE A 136 4.99 -12.40 18.46
CA PHE A 136 4.76 -11.01 18.82
C PHE A 136 5.90 -10.13 18.25
N ALA A 137 5.57 -8.97 17.71
CA ALA A 137 6.56 -8.00 17.27
C ALA A 137 5.97 -6.58 17.28
N ALA A 138 6.82 -5.59 17.47
CA ALA A 138 6.46 -4.19 17.23
C ALA A 138 7.64 -3.47 16.60
N ALA A 139 7.38 -2.47 15.77
CA ALA A 139 8.41 -1.64 15.16
C ALA A 139 8.07 -0.16 15.26
N ALA A 140 9.05 0.66 15.63
CA ALA A 140 8.96 2.11 15.70
C ALA A 140 9.99 2.72 14.75
N MET A 141 9.55 3.59 13.85
CA MET A 141 10.29 4.02 12.66
C MET A 141 10.16 5.52 12.41
N LEU A 142 11.28 6.16 12.06
CA LEU A 142 11.33 7.47 11.45
C LEU A 142 11.59 7.32 9.95
N LYS A 143 10.71 7.88 9.13
CA LYS A 143 10.78 7.85 7.67
C LYS A 143 11.05 9.24 7.15
N SER A 144 11.99 9.38 6.22
CA SER A 144 12.15 10.56 5.39
C SER A 144 11.84 10.17 3.95
N PHE A 145 11.05 10.98 3.25
CA PHE A 145 10.61 10.66 1.90
C PHE A 145 10.61 11.86 0.95
N LEU A 146 10.82 11.56 -0.32
CA LEU A 146 10.57 12.44 -1.45
C LEU A 146 9.56 11.78 -2.38
N VAL A 147 8.54 12.53 -2.79
CA VAL A 147 7.64 12.17 -3.90
C VAL A 147 7.93 13.10 -5.06
N SER A 148 8.26 12.55 -6.22
CA SER A 148 8.45 13.28 -7.48
C SER A 148 7.37 12.91 -8.49
N THR A 149 6.57 13.88 -8.93
CA THR A 149 5.50 13.68 -9.93
C THR A 149 5.89 14.36 -11.25
N ASP A 150 5.94 13.58 -12.33
CA ASP A 150 5.96 14.06 -13.71
C ASP A 150 4.51 14.17 -14.23
N THR A 151 4.07 15.38 -14.52
CA THR A 151 2.71 15.70 -14.98
C THR A 151 2.51 15.44 -16.48
N ILE A 152 3.60 15.40 -17.25
CA ILE A 152 3.59 15.18 -18.71
C ILE A 152 3.46 13.67 -19.00
N HIS A 153 4.37 12.88 -18.43
CA HIS A 153 4.40 11.43 -18.59
C HIS A 153 3.44 10.68 -17.64
N LYS A 154 2.79 11.42 -16.72
CA LYS A 154 1.77 10.94 -15.78
C LYS A 154 2.31 9.81 -14.90
N THR A 155 3.48 10.07 -14.35
CA THR A 155 4.28 9.12 -13.56
C THR A 155 4.68 9.77 -12.23
N THR A 156 4.67 8.99 -11.15
CA THR A 156 5.21 9.38 -9.85
C THR A 156 6.29 8.39 -9.44
N LEU A 157 7.40 8.91 -8.91
CA LEU A 157 8.42 8.11 -8.22
C LEU A 157 8.60 8.65 -6.81
N SER A 158 8.42 7.78 -5.83
CA SER A 158 8.68 8.04 -4.42
C SER A 158 9.93 7.29 -3.98
N SER A 159 10.80 7.96 -3.22
CA SER A 159 11.94 7.35 -2.53
C SER A 159 11.79 7.61 -1.03
N ILE A 160 11.99 6.58 -0.20
CA ILE A 160 11.81 6.63 1.25
C ILE A 160 13.04 5.99 1.91
N LEU A 161 13.66 6.70 2.84
CA LEU A 161 14.63 6.14 3.79
C LEU A 161 13.93 5.98 5.14
N THR A 162 14.00 4.78 5.71
CA THR A 162 13.43 4.41 7.01
C THR A 162 14.56 4.01 7.94
N ILE A 163 14.58 4.58 9.14
CA ILE A 163 15.39 4.14 10.27
C ILE A 163 14.49 3.85 11.46
N GLY A 164 14.88 2.96 12.37
CA GLY A 164 14.05 2.64 13.52
C GLY A 164 14.54 1.45 14.32
N ILE A 165 13.62 0.85 15.07
CA ILE A 165 13.86 -0.35 15.88
C ILE A 165 12.66 -1.29 15.81
N ILE A 166 12.93 -2.60 15.70
CA ILE A 166 11.96 -3.68 15.95
C ILE A 166 12.23 -4.25 17.35
N GLY A 167 11.19 -4.69 18.07
CA GLY A 167 11.26 -5.35 19.37
C GLY A 167 10.77 -4.49 20.54
N PRO A 168 11.09 -4.85 21.81
CA PRO A 168 10.57 -4.19 23.00
C PRO A 168 10.69 -2.67 23.04
N TYR A 169 11.75 -2.09 22.48
CA TYR A 169 11.94 -0.63 22.43
C TYR A 169 10.98 0.09 21.45
N ALA A 170 10.18 -0.63 20.68
CA ALA A 170 9.07 -0.10 19.88
C ALA A 170 7.74 0.01 20.67
N LEU A 171 7.75 -0.34 21.96
CA LEU A 171 6.65 -0.14 22.93
C LEU A 171 5.30 -0.77 22.54
N GLY A 172 5.32 -1.87 21.78
CA GLY A 172 4.09 -2.54 21.32
C GLY A 172 3.25 -3.14 22.46
N LYS A 173 3.91 -3.69 23.49
CA LYS A 173 3.24 -4.25 24.66
C LYS A 173 2.47 -3.17 25.40
N GLU A 174 3.16 -2.07 25.69
CA GLU A 174 2.66 -0.94 26.47
C GLU A 174 1.43 -0.34 25.77
N ILE A 175 1.57 0.00 24.48
CA ILE A 175 0.50 0.59 23.68
C ILE A 175 -0.71 -0.35 23.55
N GLN A 176 -0.51 -1.65 23.28
CA GLN A 176 -1.64 -2.59 23.17
C GLN A 176 -2.34 -2.78 24.54
N THR A 177 -1.57 -2.85 25.63
CA THR A 177 -2.11 -3.01 26.99
C THR A 177 -2.95 -1.78 27.39
N GLU A 178 -2.44 -0.57 27.18
CA GLU A 178 -3.19 0.68 27.44
C GLU A 178 -4.52 0.72 26.67
N ILE A 179 -4.51 0.37 25.38
CA ILE A 179 -5.73 0.33 24.57
C ILE A 179 -6.70 -0.74 25.07
N HIS A 180 -6.21 -1.94 25.39
CA HIS A 180 -7.04 -3.03 25.92
C HIS A 180 -7.72 -2.61 27.23
N GLU A 181 -6.98 -2.00 28.16
CA GLU A 181 -7.53 -1.45 29.41
C GLU A 181 -8.59 -0.37 29.13
N TRP A 182 -8.34 0.57 28.21
CA TRP A 182 -9.29 1.64 27.86
C TRP A 182 -10.59 1.13 27.24
N ILE A 183 -10.55 0.06 26.45
CA ILE A 183 -11.74 -0.56 25.84
C ILE A 183 -12.28 -1.75 26.63
N ASN A 184 -11.79 -1.96 27.86
CA ASN A 184 -12.15 -3.07 28.75
C ASN A 184 -12.04 -4.47 28.09
N ARG A 185 -10.97 -4.68 27.31
CA ARG A 185 -10.47 -5.99 26.90
C ARG A 185 -9.41 -6.48 27.89
N GLY A 186 -9.27 -7.79 28.00
CA GLY A 186 -8.24 -8.40 28.85
C GLY A 186 -6.82 -8.04 28.40
N VAL A 187 -5.91 -7.98 29.37
CA VAL A 187 -4.47 -7.73 29.15
C VAL A 187 -3.87 -8.80 28.22
N PRO A 188 -3.09 -8.43 27.19
CA PRO A 188 -2.44 -9.38 26.30
C PRO A 188 -1.21 -10.04 26.94
N TYR A 189 -1.23 -11.37 27.06
CA TYR A 189 -0.11 -12.18 27.54
C TYR A 189 0.87 -12.54 26.41
N GLY A 190 2.08 -13.01 26.75
CA GLY A 190 3.08 -13.48 25.78
C GLY A 190 4.02 -12.43 25.16
N TRP A 191 3.79 -11.12 25.38
CA TRP A 191 4.66 -10.04 24.87
C TRP A 191 6.14 -10.12 25.31
N GLN A 192 6.48 -10.86 26.35
CA GLN A 192 7.87 -11.15 26.75
C GLN A 192 8.62 -12.03 25.74
N TYR A 193 7.89 -12.82 24.95
CA TYR A 193 8.41 -13.69 23.90
C TYR A 193 8.50 -13.00 22.53
N GLN A 194 8.25 -11.69 22.46
CA GLN A 194 8.36 -10.94 21.20
C GLN A 194 9.77 -10.99 20.59
N ILE A 195 9.83 -10.73 19.28
CA ILE A 195 11.07 -10.46 18.53
C ILE A 195 11.96 -9.48 19.31
N LYS A 196 13.24 -9.81 19.49
CA LYS A 196 14.15 -8.98 20.29
C LYS A 196 14.60 -7.73 19.52
N ASN A 197 15.07 -6.74 20.30
CA ASN A 197 15.51 -5.45 19.80
C ASN A 197 16.53 -5.58 18.67
N ASP A 198 16.22 -5.00 17.51
CA ASP A 198 17.17 -4.88 16.40
C ASP A 198 16.97 -3.61 15.55
N LEU A 199 18.04 -3.16 14.88
CA LEU A 199 18.08 -1.93 14.10
C LEU A 199 17.32 -2.07 12.76
N ILE A 200 16.39 -1.15 12.52
CA ILE A 200 15.76 -0.97 11.21
C ILE A 200 16.56 0.04 10.40
N LEU A 201 16.99 -0.38 9.21
CA LEU A 201 17.48 0.47 8.13
C LEU A 201 16.88 -0.07 6.83
N ASN A 202 16.02 0.73 6.18
CA ASN A 202 15.28 0.32 5.00
C ASN A 202 15.22 1.43 3.94
N TYR A 203 15.38 1.06 2.68
CA TYR A 203 15.15 1.95 1.54
C TYR A 203 13.99 1.40 0.70
N GLU A 204 13.04 2.27 0.36
CA GLU A 204 11.91 1.95 -0.53
C GLU A 204 11.95 2.86 -1.76
N ILE A 205 11.78 2.26 -2.95
CA ILE A 205 11.44 2.97 -4.18
C ILE A 205 10.04 2.51 -4.61
N SER A 206 9.13 3.47 -4.83
CA SER A 206 7.77 3.21 -5.34
C SER A 206 7.54 4.00 -6.63
N HIS A 207 7.20 3.30 -7.71
CA HIS A 207 6.87 3.87 -9.02
C HIS A 207 5.39 3.64 -9.34
N GLU A 208 4.70 4.70 -9.75
CA GLU A 208 3.29 4.66 -10.15
C GLU A 208 3.08 5.38 -11.49
N LYS A 209 2.34 4.77 -12.42
CA LYS A 209 2.05 5.35 -13.74
C LYS A 209 0.57 5.28 -14.08
N GLN A 210 0.00 6.39 -14.56
CA GLN A 210 -1.37 6.39 -15.06
C GLN A 210 -1.45 5.61 -16.38
N LEU A 211 -2.23 4.53 -16.41
CA LEU A 211 -2.49 3.76 -17.64
C LEU A 211 -3.70 4.32 -18.39
N TYR A 212 -4.77 4.65 -17.66
CA TYR A 212 -6.01 5.17 -18.22
C TYR A 212 -6.69 6.16 -17.27
N ARG A 213 -7.45 7.11 -17.83
CA ARG A 213 -8.29 8.03 -17.06
C ARG A 213 -9.48 8.49 -17.90
N LEU A 214 -10.67 8.43 -17.30
CA LEU A 214 -11.90 9.02 -17.81
C LEU A 214 -12.24 10.24 -16.96
N ASN A 215 -11.82 11.41 -17.43
CA ASN A 215 -12.00 12.72 -16.80
C ASN A 215 -11.62 12.69 -15.30
N ASN A 216 -12.51 13.17 -14.44
CA ASN A 216 -12.38 13.13 -12.98
C ASN A 216 -13.25 12.02 -12.36
N LEU A 217 -13.70 11.02 -13.13
CA LEU A 217 -14.66 9.98 -12.67
C LEU A 217 -14.03 8.60 -12.52
N PHE A 218 -13.00 8.28 -13.31
CA PHE A 218 -12.30 7.00 -13.24
C PHE A 218 -10.83 7.15 -13.60
N ALA A 219 -9.95 6.38 -12.96
CA ALA A 219 -8.58 6.16 -13.41
C ALA A 219 -8.08 4.77 -13.06
N LEU A 220 -7.13 4.29 -13.86
CA LEU A 220 -6.39 3.05 -13.66
C LEU A 220 -4.89 3.37 -13.74
N ASN A 221 -4.15 2.98 -12.71
CA ASN A 221 -2.73 3.21 -12.56
C ASN A 221 -2.03 1.86 -12.32
N SER A 222 -0.79 1.71 -12.80
CA SER A 222 0.09 0.61 -12.38
C SER A 222 1.01 1.05 -11.26
N ASN A 223 1.33 0.12 -10.36
CA ASN A 223 2.21 0.31 -9.22
C ASN A 223 3.34 -0.72 -9.29
N ALA A 224 4.56 -0.30 -8.96
CA ALA A 224 5.70 -1.15 -8.68
C ALA A 224 6.44 -0.59 -7.46
N LYS A 225 6.89 -1.47 -6.56
CA LYS A 225 7.56 -1.10 -5.30
C LYS A 225 8.72 -2.05 -5.04
N LEU A 226 9.86 -1.51 -4.63
CA LEU A 226 11.02 -2.27 -4.19
C LEU A 226 11.39 -1.80 -2.78
N ARG A 227 11.49 -2.73 -1.84
CA ARG A 227 12.01 -2.52 -0.49
C ARG A 227 13.26 -3.37 -0.29
N LEU A 228 14.32 -2.76 0.20
CA LEU A 228 15.56 -3.43 0.60
C LEU A 228 15.94 -2.93 2.01
N GLY A 229 16.26 -3.85 2.91
CA GLY A 229 16.69 -3.50 4.26
C GLY A 229 16.38 -4.55 5.33
N THR A 230 16.58 -4.13 6.58
CA THR A 230 16.64 -4.99 7.78
C THR A 230 15.31 -5.18 8.50
N MET A 231 14.25 -4.44 8.11
CA MET A 231 12.85 -4.72 8.44
C MET A 231 12.18 -5.55 7.35
N ASN A 232 12.36 -5.17 6.08
CA ASN A 232 11.73 -5.82 4.94
C ASN A 232 12.63 -5.82 3.71
N THR A 233 12.68 -6.96 3.01
CA THR A 233 13.22 -7.07 1.65
C THR A 233 12.18 -7.74 0.75
N ASN A 234 11.60 -6.99 -0.19
CA ASN A 234 10.56 -7.48 -1.09
C ASN A 234 10.40 -6.60 -2.35
N ILE A 235 9.79 -7.17 -3.38
CA ILE A 235 9.31 -6.44 -4.56
C ILE A 235 7.82 -6.66 -4.73
N SER A 236 7.05 -5.59 -4.95
CA SER A 236 5.62 -5.63 -5.22
C SER A 236 5.28 -5.04 -6.57
N GLY A 237 4.26 -5.57 -7.24
CA GLY A 237 3.68 -5.02 -8.45
C GLY A 237 2.16 -5.14 -8.45
N GLY A 238 1.45 -4.24 -9.15
CA GLY A 238 0.01 -4.35 -9.29
C GLY A 238 -0.69 -3.13 -9.87
N LEU A 239 -1.98 -2.99 -9.58
CA LEU A 239 -2.89 -2.02 -10.19
C LEU A 239 -3.73 -1.32 -9.14
N THR A 240 -3.89 0.00 -9.31
CA THR A 240 -4.86 0.80 -8.55
C THR A 240 -5.91 1.37 -9.49
N THR A 241 -7.19 1.23 -9.14
CA THR A 241 -8.28 1.96 -9.75
C THR A 241 -8.93 2.92 -8.76
N THR A 242 -9.40 4.05 -9.25
CA THR A 242 -10.17 5.06 -8.50
C THR A 242 -11.47 5.36 -9.24
N PHE A 243 -12.57 5.50 -8.53
CA PHE A 243 -13.90 5.77 -9.09
C PHE A 243 -14.65 6.83 -8.28
N GLY A 244 -15.39 7.70 -8.95
CA GLY A 244 -15.97 8.91 -8.35
C GLY A 244 -15.11 10.15 -8.59
N LYS A 245 -15.51 11.29 -8.01
CA LYS A 245 -14.97 12.63 -8.28
C LYS A 245 -13.56 12.81 -7.68
N ILE A 246 -12.53 12.45 -8.44
CA ILE A 246 -11.11 12.61 -8.10
C ILE A 246 -10.38 13.52 -9.11
N ASN A 247 -9.68 14.54 -8.61
CA ASN A 247 -8.83 15.38 -9.44
C ASN A 247 -7.58 14.60 -9.84
N SER A 248 -7.17 14.64 -11.11
CA SER A 248 -5.95 13.94 -11.53
C SER A 248 -4.73 14.33 -10.68
N PRO A 249 -4.01 13.35 -10.08
CA PRO A 249 -2.81 13.62 -9.27
C PRO A 249 -1.63 14.12 -10.13
N PHE A 250 -1.76 14.04 -11.46
CA PHE A 250 -0.81 14.50 -12.48
C PHE A 250 -1.19 15.86 -13.09
N ILE A 251 -2.17 16.57 -12.51
CA ILE A 251 -2.40 18.00 -12.78
C ILE A 251 -1.74 18.82 -11.68
N SER A 252 -1.02 19.87 -12.07
CA SER A 252 -0.28 20.76 -11.17
C SER A 252 -1.11 21.28 -10.00
N LEU A 253 -0.45 21.52 -8.87
CA LEU A 253 -1.05 21.95 -7.59
C LEU A 253 -1.97 23.18 -7.72
N LYS A 254 -1.69 24.08 -8.67
CA LYS A 254 -2.45 25.32 -8.89
C LYS A 254 -3.88 25.10 -9.42
N ASN A 255 -4.21 23.94 -9.98
CA ASN A 255 -5.49 23.70 -10.65
C ASN A 255 -6.26 22.57 -9.93
N ASN A 256 -7.18 22.95 -9.04
CA ASN A 256 -7.79 22.04 -8.06
C ASN A 256 -9.30 22.30 -7.87
N ASN A 257 -10.11 21.25 -7.89
CA ASN A 257 -11.48 21.30 -7.35
C ASN A 257 -11.44 21.09 -5.83
N ASN A 258 -11.97 22.04 -5.07
CA ASN A 258 -11.97 22.02 -3.61
C ASN A 258 -12.86 20.94 -2.98
N PHE A 259 -13.63 20.19 -3.78
CA PHE A 259 -14.40 19.03 -3.32
C PHE A 259 -14.12 17.80 -4.20
N GLN A 260 -13.66 16.73 -3.57
CA GLN A 260 -13.44 15.42 -4.17
C GLN A 260 -14.05 14.35 -3.27
N ILE A 261 -14.70 13.35 -3.88
CA ILE A 261 -15.24 12.17 -3.19
C ILE A 261 -15.10 10.98 -4.14
N TYR A 262 -14.33 9.97 -3.73
CA TYR A 262 -14.02 8.82 -4.56
C TYR A 262 -13.78 7.57 -3.73
N GLY A 263 -14.15 6.42 -4.28
CA GLY A 263 -13.64 5.14 -3.84
C GLY A 263 -12.37 4.77 -4.60
N TYR A 264 -11.61 3.84 -4.05
CA TYR A 264 -10.49 3.21 -4.74
C TYR A 264 -10.43 1.72 -4.41
N TRP A 265 -9.77 0.97 -5.30
CA TRP A 265 -9.39 -0.41 -5.12
C TRP A 265 -7.97 -0.59 -5.64
N GLN A 266 -7.08 -1.22 -4.88
CA GLN A 266 -5.68 -1.43 -5.26
C GLN A 266 -5.28 -2.87 -5.01
N GLY A 267 -5.08 -3.65 -6.07
CA GLY A 267 -4.52 -5.00 -5.99
C GLY A 267 -3.01 -4.99 -6.18
N LEU A 268 -2.23 -5.61 -5.29
CA LEU A 268 -0.78 -5.84 -5.46
C LEU A 268 -0.44 -7.34 -5.28
N VAL A 269 0.69 -7.76 -5.83
CA VAL A 269 1.35 -9.05 -5.57
C VAL A 269 2.75 -8.71 -5.08
N THR A 270 3.24 -9.40 -4.05
CA THR A 270 4.55 -9.16 -3.43
C THR A 270 5.36 -10.45 -3.40
N ALA A 271 6.56 -10.42 -3.98
CA ALA A 271 7.56 -11.46 -3.76
C ALA A 271 8.38 -11.10 -2.51
N VAL A 272 8.34 -11.96 -1.49
CA VAL A 272 8.92 -11.71 -0.16
C VAL A 272 10.27 -12.41 -0.04
N GLY A 273 11.34 -11.61 0.05
CA GLY A 273 12.68 -12.11 0.36
C GLY A 273 12.89 -12.26 1.87
N TYR A 274 12.50 -11.24 2.65
CA TYR A 274 12.64 -11.24 4.11
C TYR A 274 11.65 -10.28 4.81
N ASP A 275 11.17 -10.68 6.00
CA ASP A 275 10.34 -9.87 6.91
C ASP A 275 10.75 -10.10 8.39
N ALA A 276 11.29 -9.05 9.04
CA ALA A 276 11.77 -9.10 10.42
C ALA A 276 10.66 -9.32 11.46
N SER A 277 9.40 -8.98 11.14
CA SER A 277 8.24 -9.20 12.02
C SER A 277 7.77 -10.66 12.09
N LEU A 278 8.38 -11.53 11.27
CA LEU A 278 8.18 -12.97 11.27
C LEU A 278 9.51 -13.70 11.55
N GLN A 279 10.59 -13.30 10.86
CA GLN A 279 11.87 -14.00 10.86
C GLN A 279 12.87 -13.50 11.92
N GLY A 280 12.52 -12.48 12.71
CA GLY A 280 13.42 -11.80 13.64
C GLY A 280 14.46 -10.92 12.94
N GLY A 281 15.27 -10.20 13.71
CA GLY A 281 16.22 -9.22 13.19
C GLY A 281 17.51 -9.80 12.59
N LEU A 282 18.10 -9.09 11.60
CA LEU A 282 19.31 -9.53 10.90
C LEU A 282 20.59 -9.46 11.75
N PHE A 283 20.72 -8.45 12.63
CA PHE A 283 21.90 -8.28 13.48
C PHE A 283 21.73 -8.92 14.87
N ASN A 284 20.48 -9.08 15.35
CA ASN A 284 20.17 -9.71 16.63
C ASN A 284 19.24 -10.94 16.48
N GLN A 285 19.85 -12.10 16.24
CA GLN A 285 19.17 -13.37 16.07
C GLN A 285 18.78 -14.06 17.40
N LYS A 286 18.77 -13.34 18.53
CA LYS A 286 18.41 -13.88 19.87
C LYS A 286 16.91 -13.85 20.16
N SER A 287 16.08 -13.83 19.12
CA SER A 287 14.62 -13.91 19.28
C SER A 287 14.22 -15.31 19.76
N PRO A 288 13.33 -15.44 20.76
CA PRO A 288 13.03 -16.73 21.38
C PRO A 288 12.21 -17.63 20.45
N TYR A 289 11.50 -17.02 19.49
CA TYR A 289 10.77 -17.71 18.44
C TYR A 289 10.69 -16.82 17.19
N VAL A 290 10.73 -17.45 16.01
CA VAL A 290 10.65 -16.85 14.67
C VAL A 290 10.03 -17.85 13.70
N ILE A 291 9.40 -17.35 12.63
CA ILE A 291 9.12 -18.16 11.44
C ILE A 291 10.43 -18.38 10.68
N THR A 292 10.73 -19.64 10.36
CA THR A 292 11.94 -19.99 9.59
C THR A 292 11.76 -19.65 8.11
N ASP A 293 12.88 -19.48 7.40
CA ASP A 293 12.89 -19.16 5.97
C ASP A 293 12.19 -20.24 5.10
N GLN A 294 12.16 -21.49 5.56
CA GLN A 294 11.44 -22.59 4.90
C GLN A 294 9.92 -22.45 4.99
N ASN A 295 9.42 -21.92 6.12
CA ASN A 295 7.99 -21.80 6.41
C ASN A 295 7.39 -20.47 5.93
N MET A 296 8.17 -19.61 5.25
CA MET A 296 7.73 -18.30 4.75
C MET A 296 7.01 -18.40 3.39
N GLU A 297 5.85 -17.75 3.27
CA GLU A 297 5.14 -17.65 2.00
C GLU A 297 5.79 -16.58 1.11
N ARG A 298 6.39 -17.03 0.01
CA ARG A 298 7.21 -16.15 -0.86
C ARG A 298 6.41 -15.27 -1.79
N PHE A 299 5.12 -15.53 -1.95
CA PHE A 299 4.21 -14.72 -2.75
C PHE A 299 2.98 -14.35 -1.95
N THR A 300 2.92 -13.10 -1.50
CA THR A 300 1.73 -12.56 -0.84
C THR A 300 0.90 -11.70 -1.78
N PHE A 301 -0.42 -11.79 -1.65
CA PHE A 301 -1.36 -11.00 -2.42
C PHE A 301 -1.84 -9.79 -1.60
N GLN A 302 -2.40 -8.81 -2.31
CA GLN A 302 -2.93 -7.55 -1.77
C GLN A 302 -4.18 -7.05 -2.52
N LYS A 303 -5.17 -6.49 -1.80
CA LYS A 303 -6.22 -5.53 -2.17
C LYS A 303 -6.46 -4.57 -1.01
N ASN A 304 -6.16 -3.28 -1.18
CA ASN A 304 -6.80 -2.23 -0.38
C ASN A 304 -8.13 -1.85 -1.04
N PHE A 305 -9.13 -1.48 -0.25
CA PHE A 305 -10.23 -0.65 -0.72
C PHE A 305 -10.57 0.43 0.29
N GLY A 306 -11.00 1.59 -0.18
CA GLY A 306 -11.36 2.70 0.72
C GLY A 306 -12.14 3.80 0.02
N ILE A 307 -12.67 4.70 0.83
CA ILE A 307 -13.41 5.88 0.41
C ILE A 307 -12.68 7.10 0.95
N VAL A 308 -12.44 8.07 0.08
CA VAL A 308 -11.77 9.33 0.40
C VAL A 308 -12.73 10.49 0.16
N LEU A 309 -12.81 11.38 1.15
CA LEU A 309 -13.45 12.69 1.07
C LEU A 309 -12.39 13.76 1.26
N HIS A 310 -12.30 14.72 0.34
CA HIS A 310 -11.42 15.87 0.48
C HIS A 310 -12.21 17.16 0.22
N HIS A 311 -12.28 18.02 1.25
CA HIS A 311 -13.00 19.29 1.20
C HIS A 311 -12.14 20.44 1.73
N LYS A 312 -11.82 21.40 0.86
CA LYS A 312 -10.96 22.56 1.14
C LYS A 312 -9.59 22.13 1.71
N LYS A 313 -9.40 22.26 3.03
CA LYS A 313 -8.19 21.89 3.77
C LYS A 313 -8.22 20.48 4.36
N LEU A 314 -9.40 19.87 4.49
CA LEU A 314 -9.64 18.61 5.18
C LEU A 314 -9.56 17.42 4.21
N TYR A 315 -8.78 16.42 4.58
CA TYR A 315 -8.70 15.09 3.97
C TYR A 315 -9.20 14.05 4.97
N LEU A 316 -10.12 13.18 4.54
CA LEU A 316 -10.61 12.04 5.29
C LEU A 316 -10.55 10.78 4.41
N GLU A 317 -10.00 9.70 4.94
CA GLU A 317 -9.99 8.37 4.32
C GLU A 317 -10.53 7.36 5.34
N TYR A 318 -11.43 6.48 4.92
CA TYR A 318 -11.71 5.22 5.61
C TYR A 318 -11.38 4.08 4.66
N TYR A 319 -10.70 3.04 5.15
CA TYR A 319 -10.30 1.92 4.30
C TYR A 319 -10.25 0.60 5.06
N ARG A 320 -10.23 -0.49 4.28
CA ARG A 320 -10.04 -1.85 4.75
C ARG A 320 -9.06 -2.61 3.86
N SER A 321 -8.52 -3.64 4.48
CA SER A 321 -7.44 -4.49 4.00
C SER A 321 -7.69 -5.94 4.42
N TRP A 322 -7.18 -6.87 3.63
CA TRP A 322 -6.92 -8.27 4.00
C TRP A 322 -5.41 -8.52 3.87
N LEU A 323 -4.87 -9.73 4.01
CA LEU A 323 -3.51 -10.11 3.56
C LEU A 323 -3.48 -11.64 3.43
N SER A 324 -2.90 -12.17 2.35
CA SER A 324 -2.77 -13.63 2.21
C SER A 324 -1.91 -14.17 3.33
N LYS A 325 -1.95 -15.48 3.57
CA LYS A 325 -0.99 -16.09 4.49
C LYS A 325 0.44 -15.66 4.16
N GLU A 326 1.17 -15.28 5.21
CA GLU A 326 2.56 -14.79 5.13
C GLU A 326 3.57 -15.90 5.47
N PHE A 327 3.08 -17.00 6.03
CA PHE A 327 3.81 -18.20 6.42
C PHE A 327 2.89 -19.43 6.28
N GLU A 328 3.47 -20.63 6.16
CA GLU A 328 2.81 -21.84 5.66
C GLU A 328 1.52 -22.21 6.44
N THR A 329 1.64 -22.22 7.78
CA THR A 329 0.60 -22.50 8.76
C THR A 329 -0.28 -21.28 9.08
N GLY A 330 0.09 -20.11 8.55
CA GLY A 330 -0.60 -18.85 8.78
C GLY A 330 -1.96 -18.79 8.09
N GLY A 331 -2.89 -18.10 8.73
CA GLY A 331 -4.17 -17.72 8.14
C GLY A 331 -4.08 -16.47 7.27
N THR A 332 -5.20 -16.13 6.65
CA THR A 332 -5.36 -14.85 5.95
C THR A 332 -5.78 -13.77 6.94
N HIS A 333 -5.22 -12.56 6.85
CA HIS A 333 -5.53 -11.48 7.78
C HIS A 333 -6.58 -10.50 7.26
N SER A 334 -7.13 -9.63 8.11
CA SER A 334 -7.81 -8.38 7.74
C SER A 334 -7.70 -7.30 8.81
N TRP A 335 -7.73 -6.04 8.36
CA TRP A 335 -7.80 -4.88 9.23
C TRP A 335 -8.45 -3.71 8.49
N GLY A 336 -8.65 -2.60 9.19
CA GLY A 336 -9.04 -1.34 8.58
C GLY A 336 -8.43 -0.17 9.33
N GLY A 337 -8.79 1.02 8.89
CA GLY A 337 -8.24 2.23 9.48
C GLY A 337 -8.87 3.49 8.93
N PHE A 338 -8.47 4.61 9.52
CA PHE A 338 -8.87 5.93 9.07
C PHE A 338 -7.64 6.84 8.93
N ARG A 339 -7.76 7.83 8.05
CA ARG A 339 -6.78 8.91 7.95
C ARG A 339 -7.45 10.27 7.97
N ILE A 340 -6.81 11.19 8.67
CA ILE A 340 -7.24 12.58 8.78
C ILE A 340 -6.05 13.46 8.40
N GLY A 341 -6.22 14.32 7.41
CA GLY A 341 -5.18 15.24 6.95
C GLY A 341 -5.68 16.68 6.88
N PHE A 342 -4.77 17.61 7.15
CA PHE A 342 -5.04 19.04 7.13
C PHE A 342 -3.94 19.77 6.35
N THR A 343 -4.33 20.56 5.36
CA THR A 343 -3.40 21.48 4.68
C THR A 343 -3.16 22.72 5.54
N LEU A 344 -1.89 23.08 5.70
CA LEU A 344 -1.41 24.12 6.62
C LEU A 344 -1.31 25.47 5.93
#